data_AF-K4KB59-F1
#
_entry.id   AF-K4KB59-F1
#
_cell.length_a   1.000
_cell.length_b   1.000
_cell.length_c   1.000
_cell.angle_alpha   90.00
_cell.angle_beta   90.00
_cell.angle_gamma   90.00
#
_symmetry.space_group_name_H-M   'P 1'
#
loop_
_entity.id
_entity.type
_entity.pdbx_description
1 polymer ?
#
loop_
_entity_poly.entity_id
_entity_poly.type
_entity_poly.pdbx_seq_one_letter_code
_entity_poly.pdbx_strand_id
1 'polypeptide(L)' 'GDDCVAVKSGKYYMSREHLRRTTDITVRNCRLERGHGSVTVGSEIACGVTDVHVTQCEFDGTDRGLRIKT' A
#
# COMPACT_ATOMS: atom_id res chain seq x y z
N GLY A 1 1.48 1.21 15.96
CA GLY A 1 1.07 0.22 14.93
C GLY A 1 2.12 0.20 13.84
N ASP A 2 1.80 -0.32 12.67
CA ASP A 2 2.66 -0.22 11.47
C ASP A 2 1.93 0.65 10.42
N ASP A 3 1.97 0.30 9.13
CA ASP A 3 1.19 0.95 8.07
C ASP A 3 -0.33 0.76 8.26
N CYS A 4 -1.15 1.80 8.02
CA CYS A 4 -2.62 1.71 8.12
C CYS A 4 -3.21 0.92 6.94
N VAL A 5 -2.76 1.22 5.72
CA VAL A 5 -3.09 0.45 4.50
C VAL A 5 -1.79 0.03 3.82
N ALA A 6 -1.54 -1.27 3.71
CA ALA A 6 -0.35 -1.81 3.04
C ALA A 6 -0.74 -2.55 1.74
N VAL A 7 -0.40 -1.97 0.59
CA VAL A 7 -0.61 -2.56 -0.73
C VAL A 7 0.63 -3.37 -1.13
N LYS A 8 0.44 -4.67 -1.39
CA LYS A 8 1.52 -5.61 -1.71
C LYS A 8 1.14 -6.46 -2.91
N SER A 9 2.13 -7.07 -3.55
CA SER A 9 1.96 -8.00 -4.68
C SER A 9 2.96 -9.17 -4.59
N GLY A 10 3.28 -9.62 -3.38
CA GLY A 10 4.07 -10.84 -3.15
C GLY A 10 5.59 -10.65 -3.16
N LYS A 11 6.27 -11.66 -2.63
CA LYS A 11 7.74 -11.73 -2.55
C LYS A 11 8.34 -12.20 -3.88
N TYR A 12 9.64 -11.98 -4.06
CA TYR A 12 10.37 -12.31 -5.29
C TYR A 12 10.05 -13.70 -5.87
N TYR A 13 10.08 -14.76 -5.05
CA TYR A 13 9.84 -16.14 -5.51
C TYR A 13 8.41 -16.36 -6.06
N MET A 14 7.42 -15.58 -5.60
CA MET A 14 6.04 -15.68 -6.08
C MET A 14 5.86 -15.16 -7.51
N SER A 15 6.75 -14.28 -7.97
CA SER A 15 6.67 -13.73 -9.33
C SER A 15 6.77 -14.79 -10.43
N ARG A 16 7.31 -15.97 -10.12
CA ARG A 16 7.49 -17.08 -11.07
C ARG A 16 6.29 -17.99 -11.17
N GLU A 17 5.75 -18.43 -10.03
CA GLU A 17 4.74 -19.50 -9.97
C GLU A 17 3.35 -19.00 -9.56
N HIS A 18 3.28 -17.82 -8.95
CA HIS A 18 2.06 -17.23 -8.40
C HIS A 18 1.94 -15.75 -8.79
N LEU A 19 2.33 -15.41 -10.03
CA LEU A 19 2.33 -14.05 -10.52
C LEU A 19 0.92 -13.45 -10.42
N ARG A 20 0.73 -12.56 -9.45
CA ARG A 20 -0.52 -11.83 -9.25
C ARG A 20 -0.23 -10.37 -8.94
N ARG A 21 -0.54 -9.52 -9.91
CA ARG A 21 -0.48 -8.06 -9.75
C ARG A 21 -1.56 -7.57 -8.81
N THR A 22 -1.27 -6.48 -8.11
CA THR A 22 -2.27 -5.71 -7.38
C THR A 22 -2.50 -4.43 -8.16
N THR A 23 -3.66 -4.30 -8.79
CA THR A 23 -4.04 -3.16 -9.63
C THR A 23 -5.48 -2.74 -9.31
N ASP A 24 -5.84 -1.52 -9.72
CA ASP A 24 -7.18 -0.94 -9.57
C ASP A 24 -7.65 -0.90 -8.12
N ILE A 25 -6.85 -0.27 -7.26
CA ILE A 25 -7.14 -0.11 -5.83
C ILE A 25 -7.56 1.32 -5.56
N THR A 26 -8.73 1.49 -4.94
CA THR A 26 -9.19 2.80 -4.44
C THR A 26 -9.29 2.79 -2.91
N VAL A 27 -8.53 3.68 -2.27
CA VAL A 27 -8.66 4.00 -0.84
C VAL A 27 -9.32 5.38 -0.74
N ARG A 28 -10.56 5.43 -0.25
CA ARG A 28 -11.32 6.68 -0.20
C ARG A 28 -12.16 6.85 1.05
N ASN A 29 -12.38 8.11 1.44
CA ASN A 29 -13.26 8.48 2.56
C ASN A 29 -12.86 7.81 3.88
N CYS A 30 -11.56 7.69 4.14
CA CYS A 30 -11.02 7.09 5.35
C CYS A 30 -10.32 8.12 6.23
N ARG A 31 -10.46 7.99 7.55
CA ARG A 31 -9.57 8.62 8.54
C ARG A 31 -8.50 7.60 8.91
N LEU A 32 -7.26 7.87 8.53
CA LEU A 32 -6.10 7.02 8.79
C LEU A 32 -5.30 7.64 9.92
N GLU A 33 -5.48 7.09 11.13
CA GLU A 33 -4.86 7.58 12.37
C GLU A 33 -3.45 6.99 12.59
N ARG A 34 -2.88 7.12 13.79
CA ARG A 34 -1.50 6.75 14.14
C ARG A 34 -0.98 5.43 13.54
N GLY A 35 0.03 5.55 12.66
CA GLY A 35 0.74 4.46 12.00
C GLY A 35 2.03 4.95 11.29
N HIS A 36 2.92 4.03 10.91
CA HIS A 36 4.19 4.34 10.23
C HIS A 36 4.01 4.88 8.80
N GLY A 37 2.84 4.64 8.21
CA GLY A 37 2.42 5.12 6.89
C GLY A 37 0.91 5.05 6.75
N SER A 38 0.25 6.11 6.27
CA SER A 38 -1.20 6.07 6.05
C SER A 38 -1.53 5.10 4.91
N VAL A 39 -0.93 5.31 3.74
CA VAL A 39 -0.95 4.34 2.64
C VAL A 39 0.47 3.99 2.25
N THR A 40 0.79 2.71 2.27
CA THR A 40 2.11 2.19 1.96
C THR A 40 2.03 1.18 0.83
N VAL A 41 2.84 1.36 -0.21
CA VAL A 41 3.05 0.38 -1.28
C VAL A 41 4.34 -0.37 -0.96
N GLY A 42 4.23 -1.66 -0.67
CA GLY A 42 5.33 -2.60 -0.42
C GLY A 42 5.65 -2.94 1.03
N SER A 43 6.82 -3.50 1.33
CA SER A 43 7.95 -3.76 0.43
C SER A 43 7.76 -4.93 -0.54
N GLU A 44 6.90 -5.90 -0.23
CA GLU A 44 6.69 -7.08 -1.09
C GLU A 44 5.87 -6.76 -2.34
N ILE A 45 6.53 -6.18 -3.35
CA ILE A 45 5.91 -5.73 -4.61
C ILE A 45 6.41 -6.47 -5.85
N ALA A 46 6.95 -7.69 -5.70
CA ALA A 46 7.65 -8.38 -6.78
C ALA A 46 6.78 -8.71 -8.00
N CYS A 47 5.47 -8.95 -7.82
CA CYS A 47 4.57 -9.16 -8.96
C CYS A 47 4.07 -7.87 -9.62
N GLY A 48 4.33 -6.69 -9.03
CA GLY A 48 3.90 -5.38 -9.51
C GLY A 48 2.63 -4.83 -8.82
N VAL A 49 2.67 -3.52 -8.53
CA VAL A 49 1.53 -2.73 -8.05
C VAL A 49 1.32 -1.55 -9.00
N THR A 50 0.11 -1.37 -9.53
CA THR A 50 -0.26 -0.24 -10.41
C THR A 50 -1.62 0.33 -10.02
N ASP A 51 -1.96 1.52 -10.51
CA ASP A 51 -3.32 2.10 -10.43
C ASP A 51 -3.91 2.13 -9.01
N VAL A 52 -3.13 2.68 -8.07
CA VAL A 52 -3.57 2.92 -6.68
C VAL A 52 -4.04 4.36 -6.53
N HIS A 53 -5.33 4.55 -6.32
CA HIS A 53 -5.96 5.84 -6.11
C HIS A 53 -6.26 6.06 -4.62
N VAL A 54 -5.74 7.15 -4.06
CA VAL A 54 -6.02 7.54 -2.67
C VAL A 54 -6.65 8.92 -2.67
N THR A 55 -7.92 9.02 -2.28
CA THR A 55 -8.71 10.25 -2.45
C THR A 55 -9.63 10.50 -1.27
N GLN A 56 -9.81 11.77 -0.88
CA GLN A 56 -10.74 12.14 0.20
C GLN A 56 -10.45 11.43 1.53
N CYS A 57 -9.17 11.24 1.86
CA CYS A 57 -8.77 10.66 3.14
C CYS A 57 -8.17 11.72 4.05
N GLU A 58 -8.41 11.58 5.35
CA GLU A 58 -7.78 12.38 6.40
C GLU A 58 -6.64 11.55 7.01
N PHE A 59 -5.41 12.05 6.98
CA PHE A 59 -4.26 11.39 7.60
C PHE A 59 -3.95 12.10 8.91
N ASP A 60 -4.21 11.45 10.05
CA ASP A 60 -4.14 12.07 11.38
C ASP A 60 -3.07 11.41 12.25
N GLY A 61 -1.95 12.09 12.45
CA GLY A 61 -0.88 11.63 13.33
C GLY A 61 -0.12 10.39 12.84
N THR A 62 -0.08 10.14 11.53
CA THR A 62 0.82 9.13 10.92
C THR A 62 2.21 9.71 10.66
N ASP A 63 3.24 8.86 10.67
CA ASP A 63 4.62 9.30 10.42
C ASP A 63 4.82 9.78 8.97
N ARG A 64 4.08 9.17 8.03
CA ARG A 64 4.15 9.42 6.59
C ARG A 64 2.77 9.28 5.96
N GLY A 65 2.37 10.21 5.11
CA GLY A 65 1.10 10.12 4.38
C GLY A 65 1.07 8.98 3.35
N LEU A 66 1.98 9.05 2.37
CA LEU A 66 2.21 8.02 1.36
C LEU A 66 3.65 7.50 1.50
N ARG A 67 3.85 6.18 1.46
CA ARG A 67 5.17 5.56 1.52
C ARG A 67 5.33 4.48 0.44
N ILE A 68 6.44 4.49 -0.29
CA ILE A 68 6.78 3.45 -1.25
C ILE A 68 8.04 2.74 -0.78
N LYS A 69 7.99 1.41 -0.71
CA LYS A 69 9.06 0.50 -0.28
C LYS A 69 9.17 -0.62 -1.32
N THR A 70 10.38 -1.13 -1.55
CA THR A 70 10.61 -2.31 -2.40
C THR A 70 11.59 -3.27 -1.74
#